data_AF-A0A521S1B3-F1
#
_entry.id   AF-A0A521S1B3-F1
#
_cell.length_a   1.000
_cell.length_b   1.000
_cell.length_c   1.000
_cell.angle_alpha   90.00
_cell.angle_beta   90.00
_cell.angle_gamma   90.00
#
_symmetry.space_group_name_H-M   'P 1'
#
loop_
_entity.id
_entity.type
_entity.pdbx_description
1 polymer ?
#
loop_
_entity_poly.entity_id
_entity_poly.type
_entity_poly.pdbx_seq_one_letter_code
_entity_poly.pdbx_strand_id
1 'polypeptide(L)'
;MDRTRFSALVAAVAFVAVACAPAAGAPTWTYTPGGAAGGAASPAPTGGGSAGGEVLGQLEVNAVDLGFEPKELSVEAAGRYGVTLKNSGAIPHDITFADGTTGVANPGEAVTLEVDVPDSGLTFICSIPGHADAGMKGAITVAGSTAGGENPDDHGGPAPATDVQPDPNAPAYTLYPAAAPDLLEGETHDIDLVIEEKLMTVGEGFVQAVWTFGGTVPGPVIRVKVGDTIRIHLINPADSQLAHSVDFHASQVAWNDEMTSINPGEEKVYEWKADYAGVWMYHCGTSPALHHIANGMFGMVIVEPRDGLPPVDAEFAFVQSEWYLGPQGQPASLTKAAAAAPAPDFVVWNGVANQYLDNPVAVGTGERVRVFVLNAGPSIDSSYHVVGTIFSSVIKEGIRLDIGNPGNFGSQAVDLSPAQGAIIEFEMPEDGLYPMVTHAFNFVGRGALGLFQAGDGDPLN
;
A
#
# COMPACT_ATOMS: atom_id res chain seq x y z
N MET A 1 38.62 42.89 52.17
CA MET A 1 38.47 43.88 51.08
C MET A 1 38.87 43.20 49.79
N ASP A 2 38.06 42.96 48.78
CA ASP A 2 36.63 42.77 48.62
C ASP A 2 36.50 41.90 47.35
N ARG A 3 35.53 40.98 47.30
CA ARG A 3 35.34 40.02 46.20
C ARG A 3 34.38 40.60 45.17
N THR A 4 34.84 40.81 43.94
CA THR A 4 34.00 41.27 42.83
C THR A 4 33.14 40.15 42.25
N ARG A 5 31.85 40.47 42.09
CA ARG A 5 30.72 39.59 41.76
C ARG A 5 30.55 39.42 40.26
N PHE A 6 30.32 38.19 39.81
CA PHE A 6 29.66 37.86 38.54
C PHE A 6 28.15 37.88 38.77
N SER A 7 27.40 38.56 37.91
CA SER A 7 25.93 38.59 37.93
C SER A 7 25.40 37.61 36.89
N ALA A 8 24.59 36.64 37.31
CA ALA A 8 23.81 35.77 36.44
C ALA A 8 22.48 36.45 36.08
N LEU A 9 22.17 36.50 34.79
CA LEU A 9 20.89 36.97 34.26
C LEU A 9 19.94 35.76 34.17
N VAL A 10 18.89 35.74 34.99
CA VAL A 10 17.80 34.75 34.90
C VAL A 10 16.69 35.37 34.05
N ALA A 11 16.44 34.82 32.86
CA ALA A 11 15.28 35.15 32.05
C ALA A 11 14.12 34.24 32.48
N ALA A 12 13.05 34.83 33.01
CA ALA A 12 11.81 34.14 33.34
C ALA A 12 10.96 33.99 32.07
N VAL A 13 10.70 32.75 31.64
CA VAL A 13 9.74 32.43 30.59
C VAL A 13 8.39 32.16 31.25
N ALA A 14 7.37 32.94 30.88
CA ALA A 14 6.00 32.76 31.34
C ALA A 14 5.28 31.73 30.47
N PHE A 15 4.89 30.60 31.05
CA PHE A 15 3.96 29.65 30.44
C PHE A 15 2.53 30.20 30.48
N VAL A 16 1.94 30.44 29.32
CA VAL A 16 0.48 30.62 29.18
C VAL A 16 -0.12 29.24 28.94
N ALA A 17 -0.76 28.68 29.97
CA ALA A 17 -1.54 27.47 29.84
C ALA A 17 -2.84 27.78 29.07
N VAL A 18 -2.92 27.30 27.83
CA VAL A 18 -4.20 27.23 27.10
C VAL A 18 -4.90 25.95 27.55
N ALA A 19 -6.02 26.10 28.25
CA ALA A 19 -6.89 24.99 28.62
C ALA A 19 -7.69 24.56 27.38
N CYS A 20 -7.33 23.42 26.78
CA CYS A 20 -8.19 22.70 25.85
C CYS A 20 -9.17 21.82 26.63
N ALA A 21 -10.47 22.00 26.36
CA ALA A 21 -11.52 21.09 26.82
C ALA A 21 -11.36 19.72 26.12
N PRO A 22 -11.74 18.60 26.78
CA PRO A 22 -11.56 17.28 26.19
C PRO A 22 -12.51 17.07 25.01
N ALA A 23 -11.95 16.67 23.87
CA ALA A 23 -12.71 16.10 22.77
C ALA A 23 -13.34 14.79 23.24
N ALA A 24 -14.67 14.70 23.13
CA ALA A 24 -15.40 13.48 23.41
C ALA A 24 -15.20 12.48 22.25
N GLY A 25 -14.71 11.28 22.57
CA GLY A 25 -15.05 10.06 21.83
C GLY A 25 -14.06 9.53 20.78
N ALA A 26 -12.74 9.60 21.00
CA ALA A 26 -11.82 8.73 20.25
C ALA A 26 -11.93 7.29 20.76
N PRO A 27 -12.08 6.27 19.89
CA PRO A 27 -12.11 4.88 20.32
C PRO A 27 -10.77 4.49 20.95
N THR A 28 -10.80 4.08 22.22
CA THR A 28 -9.64 3.56 22.94
C THR A 28 -9.37 2.13 22.50
N TRP A 29 -8.23 1.90 21.87
CA TRP A 29 -7.69 0.55 21.67
C TRP A 29 -6.77 0.18 22.84
N THR A 30 -6.64 -1.10 23.18
CA THR A 30 -5.72 -1.60 24.21
C THR A 30 -4.98 -2.83 23.68
N TYR A 31 -3.65 -2.76 23.60
CA TYR A 31 -2.82 -3.92 23.31
C TYR A 31 -2.87 -4.95 24.44
N THR A 32 -3.30 -6.18 24.13
CA THR A 32 -3.27 -7.31 25.08
C THR A 32 -2.35 -8.40 24.52
N PRO A 33 -1.28 -8.83 25.23
CA PRO A 33 -0.41 -9.90 24.75
C PRO A 33 -1.17 -11.24 24.64
N GLY A 34 -1.27 -11.81 23.44
CA GLY A 34 -2.01 -13.05 23.19
C GLY A 34 -1.23 -14.31 23.56
N GLY A 35 -1.68 -15.01 24.59
CA GLY A 35 -1.35 -16.41 24.87
C GLY A 35 -2.28 -17.37 24.11
N ALA A 36 -1.74 -18.53 23.72
CA ALA A 36 -2.41 -19.53 22.89
C ALA A 36 -3.57 -20.27 23.59
N ALA A 37 -4.73 -20.30 22.94
CA ALA A 37 -5.79 -21.34 22.91
C ALA A 37 -6.99 -20.73 22.14
N GLY A 38 -7.79 -21.39 21.34
CA GLY A 38 -8.20 -22.79 21.18
C GLY A 38 -9.52 -22.72 20.41
N GLY A 39 -9.70 -23.57 19.39
CA GLY A 39 -10.79 -23.44 18.41
C GLY A 39 -12.19 -23.50 19.02
N ALA A 40 -13.09 -22.67 18.50
CA ALA A 40 -14.53 -22.71 18.76
C ALA A 40 -15.30 -22.78 17.43
N ALA A 41 -16.34 -23.60 17.43
CA ALA A 41 -17.11 -24.05 16.28
C ALA A 41 -18.04 -22.96 15.68
N SER A 42 -18.26 -23.05 14.37
CA SER A 42 -19.17 -22.22 13.58
C SER A 42 -20.65 -22.38 13.99
N PRO A 43 -21.44 -21.29 14.03
CA PRO A 43 -22.89 -21.38 14.08
C PRO A 43 -23.50 -21.61 12.68
N ALA A 44 -24.64 -22.31 12.66
CA ALA A 44 -25.40 -22.67 11.47
C ALA A 44 -26.07 -21.45 10.78
N PRO A 45 -26.30 -21.48 9.44
CA PRO A 45 -26.91 -20.38 8.73
C PRO A 45 -28.41 -20.30 9.03
N THR A 46 -28.89 -19.08 9.29
CA THR A 46 -30.32 -18.76 9.39
C THR A 46 -30.81 -18.37 8.00
N GLY A 47 -31.78 -19.14 7.49
CA GLY A 47 -32.37 -18.89 6.17
C GLY A 47 -33.21 -17.61 6.15
N GLY A 48 -32.84 -16.68 5.28
CA GLY A 48 -33.67 -15.56 4.85
C GLY A 48 -34.28 -15.88 3.49
N GLY A 49 -35.55 -16.26 3.45
CA GLY A 49 -36.31 -16.41 2.21
C GLY A 49 -36.59 -15.03 1.60
N SER A 50 -36.26 -14.87 0.32
CA SER A 50 -36.56 -13.68 -0.48
C SER A 50 -38.00 -13.72 -1.01
N ALA A 51 -38.72 -12.62 -0.86
CA ALA A 51 -40.07 -12.44 -1.38
C ALA A 51 -40.04 -11.85 -2.80
N GLY A 52 -40.48 -12.65 -3.79
CA GLY A 52 -41.36 -12.24 -4.89
C GLY A 52 -40.96 -11.12 -5.86
N GLY A 53 -39.80 -11.21 -6.54
CA GLY A 53 -39.52 -10.45 -7.76
C GLY A 53 -39.83 -11.25 -9.04
N GLU A 54 -40.19 -10.57 -10.13
CA GLU A 54 -40.37 -11.19 -11.46
C GLU A 54 -39.01 -11.68 -12.01
N VAL A 55 -38.97 -12.91 -12.54
CA VAL A 55 -37.76 -13.46 -13.19
C VAL A 55 -37.62 -12.83 -14.57
N LEU A 56 -36.58 -12.02 -14.75
CA LEU A 56 -36.33 -11.20 -15.94
C LEU A 56 -35.78 -11.99 -17.14
N GLY A 57 -35.22 -13.19 -16.91
CA GLY A 57 -34.68 -14.04 -17.97
C GLY A 57 -34.15 -15.39 -17.48
N GLN A 58 -33.69 -16.22 -18.42
CA GLN A 58 -33.05 -17.51 -18.16
C GLN A 58 -31.65 -17.53 -18.78
N LEU A 59 -30.67 -17.99 -18.00
CA LEU A 59 -29.27 -18.14 -18.38
C LEU A 59 -28.89 -19.61 -18.27
N GLU A 60 -27.94 -20.05 -19.09
CA GLU A 60 -27.47 -21.44 -19.09
C GLU A 60 -25.94 -21.48 -19.10
N VAL A 61 -25.37 -22.29 -18.21
CA VAL A 61 -23.94 -22.59 -18.11
C VAL A 61 -23.76 -24.09 -18.13
N ASN A 62 -22.84 -24.57 -18.95
CA ASN A 62 -22.45 -25.97 -19.01
C ASN A 62 -21.12 -26.17 -18.26
N ALA A 63 -21.11 -27.01 -17.23
CA ALA A 63 -19.89 -27.53 -16.65
C ALA A 63 -19.30 -28.63 -17.54
N VAL A 64 -18.04 -28.42 -17.91
CA VAL A 64 -17.13 -29.42 -18.48
C VAL A 64 -16.04 -29.72 -17.45
N ASP A 65 -15.34 -30.85 -17.58
CA ASP A 65 -14.49 -31.45 -16.52
C ASP A 65 -13.69 -30.46 -15.64
N LEU A 66 -13.12 -29.39 -16.21
CA LEU A 66 -12.47 -28.30 -15.46
C LEU A 66 -12.81 -26.90 -16.01
N GLY A 67 -14.06 -26.66 -16.44
CA GLY A 67 -14.47 -25.34 -16.91
C GLY A 67 -15.98 -25.11 -16.99
N PHE A 68 -16.37 -23.85 -17.15
CA PHE A 68 -17.74 -23.46 -17.50
C PHE A 68 -17.80 -22.99 -18.96
N GLU A 69 -18.89 -23.32 -19.66
CA GLU A 69 -19.15 -22.89 -21.03
C GLU A 69 -20.61 -22.40 -21.17
N PRO A 70 -20.84 -21.11 -21.47
CA PRO A 70 -19.83 -20.04 -21.48
C PRO A 70 -19.30 -19.72 -20.07
N LYS A 71 -18.10 -19.13 -19.99
CA LYS A 71 -17.55 -18.59 -18.72
C LYS A 71 -18.14 -17.23 -18.36
N GLU A 72 -18.60 -16.51 -19.37
CA GLU A 72 -19.21 -15.19 -19.24
C GLU A 72 -20.63 -15.21 -19.80
N LEU A 73 -21.56 -14.73 -19.01
CA LEU A 73 -22.96 -14.51 -19.36
C LEU A 73 -23.21 -13.00 -19.30
N SER A 74 -24.10 -12.50 -20.15
CA SER A 74 -24.54 -11.11 -20.09
C SER A 74 -26.06 -11.01 -19.95
N VAL A 75 -26.51 -9.99 -19.21
CA VAL A 75 -27.92 -9.64 -19.03
C VAL A 75 -28.12 -8.15 -19.30
N GLU A 76 -29.33 -7.76 -19.74
CA GLU A 76 -29.61 -6.38 -20.14
C GLU A 76 -29.82 -5.41 -18.96
N ALA A 77 -30.16 -5.93 -17.77
CA ALA A 77 -30.40 -5.14 -16.57
C ALA A 77 -30.19 -5.98 -15.30
N ALA A 78 -29.88 -5.33 -14.18
CA ALA A 78 -29.90 -5.98 -12.87
C ALA A 78 -31.30 -6.48 -12.51
N GLY A 79 -31.35 -7.57 -11.74
CA GLY A 79 -32.58 -8.18 -11.26
C GLY A 79 -32.50 -9.70 -11.19
N ARG A 80 -33.66 -10.36 -11.06
CA ARG A 80 -33.73 -11.80 -10.82
C ARG A 80 -33.65 -12.60 -12.11
N TYR A 81 -32.77 -13.58 -12.17
CA TYR A 81 -32.62 -14.49 -13.32
C TYR A 81 -32.67 -15.96 -12.89
N GLY A 82 -33.25 -16.81 -13.72
CA GLY A 82 -33.04 -18.26 -13.60
C GLY A 82 -31.72 -18.64 -14.24
N VAL A 83 -30.86 -19.36 -13.53
CA VAL A 83 -29.57 -19.86 -14.03
C VAL A 83 -29.57 -21.38 -14.00
N THR A 84 -29.49 -22.00 -15.16
CA THR A 84 -29.38 -23.44 -15.33
C THR A 84 -27.92 -23.85 -15.46
N LEU A 85 -27.43 -24.65 -14.51
CA LEU A 85 -26.19 -25.41 -14.66
C LEU A 85 -26.51 -26.76 -15.30
N LYS A 86 -25.95 -27.03 -16.48
CA LYS A 86 -25.87 -28.37 -17.08
C LYS A 86 -24.51 -28.97 -16.79
N ASN A 87 -24.42 -30.26 -16.50
CA ASN A 87 -23.15 -30.93 -16.32
C ASN A 87 -22.90 -31.94 -17.44
N SER A 88 -21.98 -31.59 -18.34
CA SER A 88 -21.50 -32.49 -19.41
C SER A 88 -20.17 -33.17 -19.08
N GLY A 89 -19.58 -32.88 -17.91
CA GLY A 89 -18.36 -33.49 -17.40
C GLY A 89 -18.55 -34.89 -16.84
N ALA A 90 -17.44 -35.54 -16.51
CA ALA A 90 -17.37 -36.91 -16.02
C ALA A 90 -17.62 -37.04 -14.51
N ILE A 91 -17.60 -35.92 -13.77
CA ILE A 91 -17.77 -35.87 -12.31
C ILE A 91 -18.82 -34.83 -11.92
N PRO A 92 -19.39 -34.88 -10.70
CA PRO A 92 -20.31 -33.85 -10.24
C PRO A 92 -19.67 -32.48 -10.28
N HIS A 93 -20.48 -31.46 -10.58
CA HIS A 93 -20.08 -30.05 -10.54
C HIS A 93 -21.20 -29.23 -9.91
N ASP A 94 -20.82 -28.09 -9.35
CA ASP A 94 -21.75 -27.12 -8.80
C ASP A 94 -21.51 -25.74 -9.41
N ILE A 95 -22.52 -24.89 -9.27
CA ILE A 95 -22.43 -23.45 -9.49
C ILE A 95 -22.73 -22.81 -8.14
N THR A 96 -21.74 -22.12 -7.59
CA THR A 96 -21.85 -21.41 -6.31
C THR A 96 -21.59 -19.93 -6.53
N PHE A 97 -22.56 -19.10 -6.17
CA PHE A 97 -22.50 -17.64 -6.29
C PHE A 97 -21.93 -17.01 -5.01
N ALA A 98 -21.48 -15.75 -5.12
CA ALA A 98 -20.85 -15.02 -4.01
C ALA A 98 -21.75 -14.86 -2.77
N ASP A 99 -23.07 -14.93 -2.94
CA ASP A 99 -24.06 -14.87 -1.85
C ASP A 99 -24.28 -16.22 -1.14
N GLY A 100 -23.61 -17.29 -1.60
CA GLY A 100 -23.72 -18.65 -1.08
C GLY A 100 -24.83 -19.49 -1.72
N THR A 101 -25.54 -18.96 -2.72
CA THR A 101 -26.51 -19.74 -3.49
C THR A 101 -25.77 -20.81 -4.30
N THR A 102 -26.12 -22.08 -4.09
CA THR A 102 -25.43 -23.22 -4.72
C THR A 102 -26.41 -24.21 -5.36
N GLY A 103 -26.08 -24.67 -6.57
CA GLY A 103 -26.79 -25.74 -7.27
C GLY A 103 -25.80 -26.79 -7.76
N VAL A 104 -26.08 -28.06 -7.48
CA VAL A 104 -25.23 -29.20 -7.85
C VAL A 104 -25.89 -30.00 -8.96
N ALA A 105 -25.10 -30.41 -9.96
CA ALA A 105 -25.52 -31.32 -11.02
C ALA A 105 -24.55 -32.51 -11.14
N ASN A 106 -25.06 -33.74 -11.13
CA ASN A 106 -24.25 -34.93 -11.47
C ASN A 106 -24.03 -35.01 -13.00
N PRO A 107 -23.10 -35.85 -13.48
CA PRO A 107 -22.88 -36.05 -14.91
C PRO A 107 -24.17 -36.35 -15.68
N GLY A 108 -24.46 -35.55 -16.71
CA GLY A 108 -25.65 -35.65 -17.54
C GLY A 108 -26.92 -35.01 -16.95
N GLU A 109 -26.84 -34.42 -15.75
CA GLU A 109 -27.96 -33.72 -15.10
C GLU A 109 -27.89 -32.20 -15.31
N ALA A 110 -29.00 -31.54 -14.98
CA ALA A 110 -29.09 -30.09 -14.95
C ALA A 110 -29.84 -29.64 -13.70
N VAL A 111 -29.43 -28.50 -13.14
CA VAL A 111 -30.09 -27.83 -12.00
C VAL A 111 -30.33 -26.38 -12.36
N THR A 112 -31.47 -25.83 -11.96
CA THR A 112 -31.81 -24.41 -12.16
C THR A 112 -32.01 -23.73 -10.82
N LEU A 113 -31.38 -22.57 -10.63
CA LEU A 113 -31.49 -21.72 -9.46
C LEU A 113 -32.04 -20.36 -9.88
N GLU A 114 -32.70 -19.65 -8.97
CA GLU A 114 -33.00 -18.23 -9.16
C GLU A 114 -31.99 -17.40 -8.37
N VAL A 115 -31.35 -16.43 -9.03
CA VAL A 115 -30.34 -15.54 -8.42
C VAL A 115 -30.67 -14.08 -8.73
N ASP A 116 -30.44 -13.20 -7.75
CA ASP A 116 -30.58 -11.77 -7.91
C ASP A 116 -29.22 -11.19 -8.38
N VAL A 117 -29.15 -10.74 -9.64
CA VAL A 117 -27.95 -10.17 -10.27
C VAL A 117 -27.92 -8.65 -10.00
N PRO A 118 -26.93 -8.12 -9.27
CA PRO A 118 -26.83 -6.68 -9.01
C PRO A 118 -26.29 -5.91 -10.22
N ASP A 119 -26.37 -4.57 -10.19
CA ASP A 119 -25.84 -3.71 -11.27
C ASP A 119 -24.33 -3.90 -11.49
N SER A 120 -23.58 -4.36 -10.49
CA SER A 120 -22.15 -4.68 -10.60
C SER A 120 -21.85 -6.03 -11.26
N GLY A 121 -22.88 -6.80 -11.65
CA GLY A 121 -22.73 -8.20 -12.04
C GLY A 121 -22.46 -9.14 -10.87
N LEU A 122 -22.32 -10.43 -11.17
CA LEU A 122 -22.15 -11.50 -10.19
C LEU A 122 -21.13 -12.53 -10.66
N THR A 123 -20.26 -12.99 -9.78
CA THR A 123 -19.33 -14.09 -10.07
C THR A 123 -19.84 -15.42 -9.51
N PHE A 124 -19.41 -16.52 -10.13
CA PHE A 124 -19.70 -17.87 -9.68
C PHE A 124 -18.50 -18.80 -9.86
N ILE A 125 -18.44 -19.84 -9.03
CA ILE A 125 -17.37 -20.85 -9.02
C ILE A 125 -17.94 -22.26 -8.94
N CYS A 126 -17.11 -23.26 -9.25
CA CYS A 126 -17.29 -24.62 -8.77
C CYS A 126 -16.58 -24.77 -7.41
N SER A 127 -17.32 -25.04 -6.33
CA SER A 127 -16.80 -25.12 -4.96
C SER A 127 -16.09 -26.44 -4.64
N ILE A 128 -16.12 -27.41 -5.57
CA ILE A 128 -15.40 -28.67 -5.42
C ILE A 128 -13.89 -28.37 -5.25
N PRO A 129 -13.23 -28.95 -4.23
CA PRO A 129 -11.84 -28.63 -3.93
C PRO A 129 -10.91 -28.71 -5.15
N GLY A 130 -10.20 -27.61 -5.43
CA GLY A 130 -9.25 -27.48 -6.54
C GLY A 130 -9.87 -27.13 -7.90
N HIS A 131 -11.19 -27.15 -8.07
CA HIS A 131 -11.82 -26.87 -9.36
C HIS A 131 -11.85 -25.38 -9.70
N ALA A 132 -12.20 -24.53 -8.74
CA ALA A 132 -12.09 -23.09 -8.91
C ALA A 132 -10.64 -22.67 -9.20
N ASP A 133 -9.67 -23.23 -8.47
CA ASP A 133 -8.24 -22.97 -8.68
C ASP A 133 -7.74 -23.45 -10.05
N ALA A 134 -8.36 -24.51 -10.60
CA ALA A 134 -8.12 -25.00 -11.95
C ALA A 134 -8.85 -24.21 -13.06
N GLY A 135 -9.60 -23.16 -12.71
CA GLY A 135 -10.25 -22.26 -13.67
C GLY A 135 -11.76 -22.43 -13.83
N MET A 136 -12.43 -23.22 -12.98
CA MET A 136 -13.91 -23.28 -12.93
C MET A 136 -14.49 -22.05 -12.22
N LYS A 137 -14.34 -20.90 -12.86
CA LYS A 137 -14.88 -19.60 -12.45
C LYS A 137 -15.60 -18.98 -13.65
N GLY A 138 -16.64 -18.21 -13.38
CA GLY A 138 -17.38 -17.47 -14.39
C GLY A 138 -18.08 -16.25 -13.82
N ALA A 139 -18.70 -15.46 -14.69
CA ALA A 139 -19.38 -14.23 -14.32
C ALA A 139 -20.66 -13.99 -15.14
N ILE A 140 -21.59 -13.26 -14.53
CA ILE A 140 -22.76 -12.66 -15.17
C ILE A 140 -22.54 -11.14 -15.14
N THR A 141 -22.47 -10.52 -16.31
CA THR A 141 -22.30 -9.06 -16.46
C THR A 141 -23.62 -8.39 -16.84
N VAL A 142 -23.84 -7.15 -16.41
CA VAL A 142 -25.01 -6.35 -16.81
C VAL A 142 -24.59 -5.39 -17.92
N ALA A 143 -25.34 -5.34 -19.03
CA ALA A 143 -25.06 -4.45 -20.16
C ALA A 143 -25.01 -2.98 -19.69
N GLY A 144 -23.87 -2.31 -19.92
CA GLY A 144 -23.62 -0.95 -19.46
C GLY A 144 -23.01 -0.83 -18.05
N SER A 145 -22.82 -1.94 -17.34
CA SER A 145 -21.98 -2.01 -16.14
C SER A 145 -20.54 -2.36 -16.52
N THR A 146 -19.56 -1.58 -16.06
CA THR A 146 -18.15 -1.93 -16.14
C THR A 146 -17.81 -2.91 -15.02
N ALA A 147 -18.26 -4.15 -15.15
CA ALA A 147 -17.67 -5.27 -14.42
C ALA A 147 -16.55 -5.86 -15.27
N GLY A 148 -15.34 -5.93 -14.73
CA GLY A 148 -14.12 -6.30 -15.43
C GLY A 148 -14.20 -7.67 -16.12
N GLY A 149 -14.46 -7.66 -17.42
CA GLY A 149 -13.83 -8.62 -18.31
C GLY A 149 -12.33 -8.31 -18.32
N GLU A 150 -11.49 -9.34 -18.42
CA GLU A 150 -10.06 -9.15 -18.66
C GLU A 150 -9.91 -8.33 -19.94
N ASN A 151 -9.65 -7.02 -19.81
CA ASN A 151 -9.21 -6.23 -20.92
C ASN A 151 -7.83 -6.79 -21.28
N PRO A 152 -7.59 -7.29 -22.51
CA PRO A 152 -6.28 -7.80 -22.90
C PRO A 152 -5.19 -6.73 -22.81
N ASP A 153 -5.58 -5.46 -22.75
CA ASP A 153 -4.71 -4.31 -22.57
C ASP A 153 -4.62 -3.85 -21.08
N ASP A 154 -5.15 -4.63 -20.13
CA ASP A 154 -5.00 -4.37 -18.69
C ASP A 154 -3.59 -4.74 -18.20
N HIS A 155 -2.99 -3.83 -17.44
CA HIS A 155 -1.72 -4.04 -16.75
C HIS A 155 -1.91 -4.49 -15.29
N GLY A 156 -3.15 -4.76 -14.89
CA GLY A 156 -3.53 -5.28 -13.58
C GLY A 156 -2.92 -6.65 -13.25
N GLY A 157 -2.91 -6.97 -11.96
CA GLY A 157 -2.48 -8.27 -11.44
C GLY A 157 -3.61 -8.98 -10.70
N PRO A 158 -3.34 -10.13 -10.06
CA PRO A 158 -4.36 -10.83 -9.29
C PRO A 158 -4.87 -9.95 -8.14
N ALA A 159 -6.16 -10.06 -7.83
CA ALA A 159 -6.76 -9.40 -6.68
C ALA A 159 -6.05 -9.79 -5.35
N PRO A 160 -6.15 -8.96 -4.30
CA PRO A 160 -5.63 -9.27 -2.98
C PRO A 160 -6.18 -10.60 -2.46
N ALA A 161 -5.29 -11.48 -2.04
CA ALA A 161 -5.67 -12.70 -1.33
C ALA A 161 -5.52 -12.45 0.17
N THR A 162 -6.63 -12.05 0.82
CA THR A 162 -6.66 -11.73 2.25
C THR A 162 -7.75 -12.53 2.99
N ASP A 163 -7.47 -12.88 4.25
CA ASP A 163 -8.44 -13.47 5.19
C ASP A 163 -9.23 -12.40 5.96
N VAL A 164 -8.90 -11.12 5.79
CA VAL A 164 -9.62 -9.99 6.38
C VAL A 164 -10.71 -9.54 5.41
N GLN A 165 -11.95 -9.47 5.90
CA GLN A 165 -13.06 -9.00 5.06
C GLN A 165 -13.07 -7.47 5.01
N PRO A 166 -13.32 -6.85 3.84
CA PRO A 166 -13.47 -5.41 3.75
C PRO A 166 -14.67 -4.94 4.58
N ASP A 167 -14.50 -3.87 5.34
CA ASP A 167 -15.55 -3.18 6.07
C ASP A 167 -16.20 -2.15 5.14
N PRO A 168 -17.47 -2.33 4.73
CA PRO A 168 -18.16 -1.37 3.86
C PRO A 168 -18.39 0.00 4.52
N ASN A 169 -18.17 0.12 5.83
CA ASN A 169 -18.27 1.38 6.57
C ASN A 169 -16.89 1.96 6.92
N ALA A 170 -15.81 1.41 6.38
CA ALA A 170 -14.47 1.96 6.57
C ALA A 170 -14.46 3.44 6.13
N PRO A 171 -13.82 4.33 6.90
CA PRO A 171 -13.60 5.71 6.44
C PRO A 171 -12.80 5.72 5.14
N ALA A 172 -13.01 6.74 4.30
CA ALA A 172 -12.17 6.95 3.13
C ALA A 172 -10.70 7.12 3.54
N TYR A 173 -9.78 6.62 2.70
CA TYR A 173 -8.36 6.86 2.92
C TYR A 173 -8.00 8.33 2.64
N THR A 174 -6.88 8.76 3.20
CA THR A 174 -6.27 10.06 2.86
C THR A 174 -5.17 9.81 1.85
N LEU A 175 -5.26 10.48 0.69
CA LEU A 175 -4.22 10.40 -0.35
C LEU A 175 -2.88 10.92 0.20
N TYR A 176 -1.83 10.11 0.08
CA TYR A 176 -0.47 10.57 0.33
C TYR A 176 0.02 11.33 -0.92
N PRO A 177 0.52 12.58 -0.80
CA PRO A 177 1.02 13.33 -1.95
C PRO A 177 2.23 12.64 -2.60
N ALA A 178 2.21 12.47 -3.93
CA ALA A 178 3.32 11.89 -4.67
C ALA A 178 4.53 12.86 -4.81
N ALA A 179 4.30 14.17 -4.71
CA ALA A 179 5.34 15.17 -4.93
C ALA A 179 6.51 15.00 -3.94
N ALA A 180 7.74 15.04 -4.45
CA ALA A 180 8.92 15.08 -3.59
C ALA A 180 8.93 16.40 -2.81
N PRO A 181 9.31 16.41 -1.52
CA PRO A 181 9.39 17.65 -0.76
C PRO A 181 10.50 18.55 -1.29
N ASP A 182 10.41 19.83 -0.96
CA ASP A 182 11.48 20.79 -1.17
C ASP A 182 12.72 20.42 -0.35
N LEU A 183 13.89 20.81 -0.84
CA LEU A 183 15.14 20.72 -0.10
C LEU A 183 15.09 21.66 1.12
N LEU A 184 15.43 21.14 2.29
CA LEU A 184 15.53 21.96 3.50
C LEU A 184 16.60 23.05 3.37
N GLU A 185 16.29 24.26 3.83
CA GLU A 185 17.22 25.39 3.80
C GLU A 185 18.26 25.34 4.93
N GLY A 186 19.51 25.72 4.63
CA GLY A 186 20.60 25.76 5.61
C GLY A 186 21.44 24.49 5.66
N GLU A 187 22.40 24.44 6.60
CA GLU A 187 23.35 23.33 6.77
C GLU A 187 23.10 22.54 8.07
N THR A 188 22.14 22.98 8.90
CA THR A 188 21.75 22.31 10.13
C THR A 188 20.23 22.34 10.26
N HIS A 189 19.64 21.16 10.41
CA HIS A 189 18.19 20.95 10.35
C HIS A 189 17.70 20.36 11.66
N ASP A 190 16.88 21.11 12.38
CA ASP A 190 16.15 20.63 13.57
C ASP A 190 14.76 20.18 13.11
N ILE A 191 14.46 18.89 13.26
CA ILE A 191 13.23 18.25 12.76
C ILE A 191 12.54 17.54 13.90
N ASP A 192 11.30 17.93 14.19
CA ASP A 192 10.44 17.21 15.11
C ASP A 192 9.85 15.99 14.42
N LEU A 193 10.13 14.80 14.96
CA LEU A 193 9.58 13.54 14.49
C LEU A 193 8.69 12.96 15.58
N VAL A 194 7.43 13.38 15.57
CA VAL A 194 6.43 12.97 16.56
C VAL A 194 5.87 11.60 16.17
N ILE A 195 5.89 10.67 17.11
CA ILE A 195 5.28 9.34 16.92
C ILE A 195 3.77 9.45 17.13
N GLU A 196 2.99 8.79 16.27
CA GLU A 196 1.54 8.64 16.48
C GLU A 196 1.11 7.18 16.26
N GLU A 197 0.33 6.66 17.21
CA GLU A 197 -0.43 5.40 17.08
C GLU A 197 -1.90 5.74 16.76
N LYS A 198 -2.42 5.31 15.61
CA LYS A 198 -3.75 5.73 15.14
C LYS A 198 -4.41 4.70 14.23
N LEU A 199 -5.71 4.85 14.01
CA LEU A 199 -6.40 4.13 12.93
C LEU A 199 -6.13 4.82 11.59
N MET A 200 -5.87 4.03 10.56
CA MET A 200 -5.70 4.49 9.19
C MET A 200 -6.39 3.51 8.22
N THR A 201 -7.10 4.05 7.24
CA THR A 201 -7.57 3.27 6.09
C THR A 201 -6.39 3.05 5.15
N VAL A 202 -5.96 1.79 5.03
CA VAL A 202 -4.76 1.37 4.26
C VAL A 202 -5.10 0.87 2.84
N GLY A 203 -6.39 0.76 2.56
CA GLY A 203 -6.99 0.43 1.27
C GLY A 203 -8.51 0.50 1.43
N GLU A 204 -9.26 0.61 0.33
CA GLU A 204 -10.72 0.70 0.40
C GLU A 204 -11.31 -0.48 1.19
N GLY A 205 -12.05 -0.18 2.26
CA GLY A 205 -12.62 -1.20 3.15
C GLY A 205 -11.64 -1.77 4.20
N PHE A 206 -10.38 -1.35 4.26
CA PHE A 206 -9.38 -1.93 5.17
C PHE A 206 -8.81 -0.87 6.11
N VAL A 207 -9.09 -1.01 7.41
CA VAL A 207 -8.62 -0.12 8.47
C VAL A 207 -7.65 -0.90 9.37
N GLN A 208 -6.49 -0.33 9.65
CA GLN A 208 -5.49 -0.91 10.56
C GLN A 208 -5.13 0.10 11.65
N ALA A 209 -4.70 -0.41 12.81
CA ALA A 209 -4.01 0.40 13.81
C ALA A 209 -2.55 0.52 13.40
N VAL A 210 -2.16 1.68 12.88
CA VAL A 210 -0.82 1.96 12.37
C VAL A 210 0.01 2.68 13.44
N TRP A 211 1.32 2.51 13.34
CA TRP A 211 2.31 3.25 14.13
C TRP A 211 3.13 4.07 13.15
N THR A 212 3.25 5.36 13.40
CA THR A 212 3.76 6.29 12.39
C THR A 212 4.84 7.20 12.96
N PHE A 213 5.66 7.72 12.06
CA PHE A 213 6.41 8.94 12.29
C PHE A 213 5.66 10.08 11.60
N GLY A 214 5.35 11.17 12.30
CA GLY A 214 4.68 12.35 11.72
C GLY A 214 3.22 12.14 11.27
N GLY A 215 2.54 11.10 11.76
CA GLY A 215 1.11 10.90 11.55
C GLY A 215 0.70 10.28 10.20
N THR A 216 1.67 9.92 9.35
CA THR A 216 1.46 9.33 8.02
C THR A 216 2.26 8.04 7.82
N VAL A 217 1.86 7.22 6.84
CA VAL A 217 2.63 6.06 6.36
C VAL A 217 2.85 6.23 4.85
N PRO A 218 4.11 6.32 4.36
CA PRO A 218 5.35 6.46 5.12
C PRO A 218 5.36 7.73 5.98
N GLY A 219 6.32 7.84 6.89
CA GLY A 219 6.60 9.10 7.58
C GLY A 219 7.10 10.19 6.63
N PRO A 220 7.31 11.42 7.13
CA PRO A 220 7.80 12.54 6.34
C PRO A 220 9.06 12.20 5.54
N VAL A 221 9.09 12.59 4.27
CA VAL A 221 10.31 12.53 3.45
C VAL A 221 11.23 13.67 3.89
N ILE A 222 12.47 13.35 4.29
CA ILE A 222 13.47 14.33 4.69
C ILE A 222 14.42 14.55 3.51
N ARG A 223 14.49 15.77 2.97
CA ARG A 223 15.37 16.10 1.84
C ARG A 223 16.43 17.10 2.25
N VAL A 224 17.68 16.67 2.19
CA VAL A 224 18.88 17.40 2.66
C VAL A 224 20.03 17.25 1.65
N LYS A 225 21.17 17.90 1.91
CA LYS A 225 22.39 17.77 1.10
C LYS A 225 23.51 17.05 1.84
N VAL A 226 24.43 16.48 1.07
CA VAL A 226 25.73 16.02 1.60
C VAL A 226 26.44 17.18 2.30
N GLY A 227 26.76 16.97 3.56
CA GLY A 227 27.42 17.93 4.44
C GLY A 227 26.53 18.44 5.57
N ASP A 228 25.21 18.34 5.43
CA ASP A 228 24.25 18.85 6.40
C ASP A 228 24.31 18.06 7.72
N THR A 229 24.02 18.75 8.83
CA THR A 229 23.78 18.15 10.15
C THR A 229 22.29 18.08 10.43
N ILE A 230 21.80 16.90 10.77
CA ILE A 230 20.39 16.63 11.03
C ILE A 230 20.24 16.34 12.51
N ARG A 231 19.35 17.07 13.18
CA ARG A 231 18.92 16.86 14.58
C ARG A 231 17.46 16.47 14.59
N ILE A 232 17.21 15.19 14.86
CA ILE A 232 15.87 14.67 15.01
C ILE A 232 15.46 14.76 16.47
N HIS A 233 14.40 15.51 16.75
CA HIS A 233 13.71 15.49 18.04
C HIS A 233 12.64 14.42 17.96
N LEU A 234 13.01 13.19 18.33
CA LEU A 234 12.09 12.06 18.37
C LEU A 234 11.24 12.19 19.64
N ILE A 235 9.93 12.33 19.45
CA ILE A 235 8.97 12.54 20.54
C ILE A 235 8.01 11.36 20.57
N ASN A 236 7.96 10.63 21.68
CA ASN A 236 6.95 9.60 21.91
C ASN A 236 5.89 10.16 22.88
N PRO A 237 4.70 10.56 22.41
CA PRO A 237 3.66 11.12 23.27
C PRO A 237 3.29 10.23 24.46
N ALA A 238 2.83 10.83 25.56
CA ALA A 238 2.48 10.11 26.78
C ALA A 238 1.25 9.20 26.65
N ASP A 239 0.45 9.39 25.61
CA ASP A 239 -0.72 8.59 25.25
C ASP A 239 -0.43 7.46 24.27
N SER A 240 0.81 7.35 23.77
CA SER A 240 1.28 6.14 23.07
C SER A 240 1.26 4.92 23.99
N GLN A 241 1.10 3.73 23.41
CA GLN A 241 1.10 2.47 24.15
C GLN A 241 2.46 1.78 24.13
N LEU A 242 3.27 2.05 23.09
CA LEU A 242 4.51 1.33 22.83
C LEU A 242 5.73 2.23 22.97
N ALA A 243 6.85 1.59 23.30
CA ALA A 243 8.14 2.21 23.12
C ALA A 243 8.51 2.18 21.64
N HIS A 244 9.24 3.20 21.20
CA HIS A 244 9.63 3.39 19.81
C HIS A 244 11.04 3.93 19.73
N SER A 245 11.72 3.71 18.61
CA SER A 245 13.01 4.32 18.29
C SER A 245 13.02 4.76 16.83
N VAL A 246 14.17 5.25 16.36
CA VAL A 246 14.41 5.48 14.94
C VAL A 246 15.84 5.09 14.58
N ASP A 247 15.98 4.39 13.46
CA ASP A 247 17.22 4.03 12.77
C ASP A 247 17.22 4.78 11.43
N PHE A 248 18.26 5.56 11.17
CA PHE A 248 18.49 6.27 9.92
C PHE A 248 19.63 5.59 9.16
N HIS A 249 19.36 5.03 7.98
CA HIS A 249 20.41 4.38 7.17
C HIS A 249 21.37 5.39 6.56
N ALA A 250 20.99 6.67 6.47
CA ALA A 250 21.85 7.77 6.08
C ALA A 250 22.85 8.20 7.18
N SER A 251 22.72 7.69 8.41
CA SER A 251 23.53 8.08 9.56
C SER A 251 24.75 7.17 9.74
N GLN A 252 25.81 7.69 10.36
CA GLN A 252 27.00 6.94 10.76
C GLN A 252 27.26 7.08 12.26
N VAL A 253 26.47 6.37 13.07
CA VAL A 253 26.51 6.43 14.54
C VAL A 253 26.42 5.04 15.18
N ALA A 254 26.67 4.94 16.49
CA ALA A 254 26.52 3.69 17.21
C ALA A 254 25.03 3.40 17.50
N TRP A 255 24.49 2.32 16.94
CA TRP A 255 23.08 1.96 17.08
C TRP A 255 22.62 1.79 18.54
N ASN A 256 23.50 1.25 19.39
CA ASN A 256 23.21 1.00 20.80
C ASN A 256 23.27 2.26 21.68
N ASP A 257 23.54 3.42 21.06
CA ASP A 257 23.45 4.74 21.68
C ASP A 257 22.29 5.52 21.05
N GLU A 258 22.35 5.78 19.73
CA GLU A 258 21.42 6.66 19.03
C GLU A 258 20.08 6.00 18.65
N MET A 259 20.05 4.69 18.41
CA MET A 259 18.84 3.99 17.93
C MET A 259 18.06 3.29 19.07
N THR A 260 18.29 3.72 20.31
CA THR A 260 17.62 3.19 21.51
C THR A 260 16.16 3.63 21.60
N SER A 261 15.33 2.77 22.20
CA SER A 261 13.90 3.04 22.37
C SER A 261 13.64 4.08 23.45
N ILE A 262 12.67 4.96 23.19
CA ILE A 262 12.06 5.89 24.14
C ILE A 262 10.65 5.42 24.50
N ASN A 263 10.32 5.48 25.78
CA ASN A 263 9.01 5.12 26.32
C ASN A 263 7.98 6.22 26.01
N PRO A 264 6.67 5.92 26.12
CA PRO A 264 5.64 6.97 26.09
C PRO A 264 5.93 8.08 27.11
N GLY A 265 5.87 9.33 26.65
CA GLY A 265 6.19 10.54 27.40
C GLY A 265 7.66 10.96 27.40
N GLU A 266 8.54 10.20 26.75
CA GLU A 266 9.96 10.53 26.60
C GLU A 266 10.25 11.20 25.24
N GLU A 267 11.35 11.94 25.20
CA GLU A 267 11.89 12.58 24.00
C GLU A 267 13.39 12.30 23.90
N LYS A 268 13.91 12.31 22.68
CA LYS A 268 15.35 12.14 22.42
C LYS A 268 15.78 13.00 21.23
N VAL A 269 16.94 13.63 21.37
CA VAL A 269 17.65 14.23 20.24
C VAL A 269 18.60 13.20 19.65
N TYR A 270 18.44 12.91 18.36
CA TYR A 270 19.36 12.11 17.56
C TYR A 270 20.00 13.02 16.53
N GLU A 271 21.29 13.32 16.70
CA GLU A 271 22.09 14.12 15.77
C GLU A 271 22.98 13.23 14.88
N TRP A 272 23.00 13.49 13.58
CA TRP A 272 23.91 12.85 12.63
C TRP A 272 24.25 13.78 11.46
N LYS A 273 25.27 13.41 10.68
CA LYS A 273 25.71 14.16 9.50
C LYS A 273 25.47 13.36 8.23
N ALA A 274 24.89 14.00 7.21
CA ALA A 274 24.67 13.39 5.90
C ALA A 274 25.96 13.38 5.09
N ASP A 275 26.71 12.27 5.12
CA ASP A 275 28.00 12.17 4.44
C ASP A 275 27.91 11.59 3.02
N TYR A 276 26.81 10.90 2.68
CA TYR A 276 26.65 10.20 1.40
C TYR A 276 25.31 10.54 0.72
N ALA A 277 25.39 10.89 -0.57
CA ALA A 277 24.21 11.14 -1.40
C ALA A 277 23.48 9.82 -1.73
N GLY A 278 22.16 9.87 -1.78
CA GLY A 278 21.33 8.70 -2.08
C GLY A 278 19.89 8.86 -1.61
N VAL A 279 19.12 7.79 -1.82
CA VAL A 279 17.79 7.60 -1.24
C VAL A 279 17.93 6.54 -0.16
N TRP A 280 17.64 6.92 1.08
CA TRP A 280 17.89 6.11 2.27
C TRP A 280 16.59 5.84 3.01
N MET A 281 16.51 4.70 3.68
CA MET A 281 15.42 4.41 4.61
C MET A 281 15.72 5.02 5.99
N TYR A 282 14.66 5.38 6.70
CA TYR A 282 14.66 5.37 8.15
C TYR A 282 13.48 4.55 8.66
N HIS A 283 13.61 3.93 9.84
CA HIS A 283 12.55 3.11 10.41
C HIS A 283 12.68 2.93 11.91
N CYS A 284 11.62 2.45 12.57
CA CYS A 284 11.70 2.09 13.98
C CYS A 284 12.59 0.84 14.19
N GLY A 285 13.48 0.89 15.17
CA GLY A 285 14.37 -0.21 15.55
C GLY A 285 13.94 -0.97 16.82
N THR A 286 12.84 -0.57 17.45
CA THR A 286 12.32 -1.23 18.66
C THR A 286 11.90 -2.67 18.36
N SER A 287 12.23 -3.60 19.28
CA SER A 287 11.96 -5.02 19.09
C SER A 287 10.47 -5.36 19.29
N PRO A 288 9.85 -6.18 18.41
CA PRO A 288 10.41 -6.70 17.17
C PRO A 288 10.30 -5.67 16.02
N ALA A 289 11.44 -5.24 15.46
CA ALA A 289 11.48 -4.19 14.44
C ALA A 289 10.62 -4.51 13.21
N LEU A 290 10.56 -5.79 12.83
CA LEU A 290 9.67 -6.29 11.79
C LEU A 290 8.22 -5.84 11.98
N HIS A 291 7.70 -5.91 13.22
CA HIS A 291 6.33 -5.52 13.51
C HIS A 291 6.14 -4.00 13.43
N HIS A 292 7.13 -3.22 13.89
CA HIS A 292 7.05 -1.78 13.79
C HIS A 292 7.07 -1.28 12.34
N ILE A 293 7.95 -1.86 11.51
CA ILE A 293 7.99 -1.57 10.07
C ILE A 293 6.68 -1.99 9.41
N ALA A 294 6.19 -3.21 9.67
CA ALA A 294 4.92 -3.71 9.11
C ALA A 294 3.67 -2.92 9.55
N ASN A 295 3.77 -2.12 10.63
CA ASN A 295 2.70 -1.21 11.07
C ASN A 295 2.83 0.21 10.52
N GLY A 296 3.85 0.51 9.71
CA GLY A 296 4.01 1.80 9.05
C GLY A 296 5.17 2.67 9.54
N MET A 297 6.01 2.21 10.47
CA MET A 297 7.11 3.02 11.01
C MET A 297 8.36 2.98 10.12
N PHE A 298 8.24 3.60 8.95
CA PHE A 298 9.34 3.80 8.01
C PHE A 298 9.15 5.11 7.24
N GLY A 299 10.23 5.62 6.66
CA GLY A 299 10.20 6.75 5.74
C GLY A 299 11.49 6.87 4.93
N MET A 300 11.56 7.96 4.15
CA MET A 300 12.64 8.20 3.19
C MET A 300 13.48 9.40 3.60
N VAL A 301 14.80 9.28 3.49
CA VAL A 301 15.73 10.41 3.45
C VAL A 301 16.31 10.52 2.05
N ILE A 302 16.15 11.68 1.42
CA ILE A 302 16.84 12.05 0.19
C ILE A 302 18.05 12.89 0.58
N VAL A 303 19.25 12.38 0.31
CA VAL A 303 20.48 13.16 0.46
C VAL A 303 20.98 13.52 -0.94
N GLU A 304 20.85 14.78 -1.32
CA GLU A 304 21.38 15.27 -2.59
C GLU A 304 22.90 15.40 -2.56
N PRO A 305 23.58 15.23 -3.71
CA PRO A 305 24.97 15.63 -3.85
C PRO A 305 25.17 17.10 -3.45
N ARG A 306 26.39 17.45 -3.02
CA ARG A 306 26.70 18.82 -2.58
C ARG A 306 26.40 19.88 -3.64
N ASP A 307 26.64 19.54 -4.90
CA ASP A 307 26.39 20.43 -6.06
C ASP A 307 24.92 20.39 -6.53
N GLY A 308 24.07 19.62 -5.85
CA GLY A 308 22.67 19.38 -6.20
C GLY A 308 22.49 18.33 -7.31
N LEU A 309 21.23 18.01 -7.57
CA LEU A 309 20.84 17.23 -8.76
C LEU A 309 20.55 18.15 -9.95
N PRO A 310 20.72 17.69 -11.21
CA PRO A 310 20.34 18.46 -12.39
C PRO A 310 18.85 18.89 -12.34
N PRO A 311 18.46 20.02 -12.94
CA PRO A 311 17.05 20.40 -12.99
C PRO A 311 16.24 19.41 -13.83
N VAL A 312 14.99 19.23 -13.42
CA VAL A 312 13.93 18.47 -14.08
C VAL A 312 12.62 19.25 -13.95
N ASP A 313 11.60 18.87 -14.69
CA ASP A 313 10.32 19.60 -14.72
C ASP A 313 9.40 19.19 -13.55
N ALA A 314 9.45 17.92 -13.14
CA ALA A 314 8.69 17.41 -11.99
C ALA A 314 9.47 16.38 -11.16
N GLU A 315 9.24 16.37 -9.84
CA GLU A 315 9.88 15.45 -8.89
C GLU A 315 8.84 14.76 -8.00
N PHE A 316 8.96 13.43 -7.86
CA PHE A 316 8.06 12.62 -7.04
C PHE A 316 8.83 11.69 -6.11
N ALA A 317 8.23 11.29 -4.98
CA ALA A 317 8.79 10.35 -4.03
C ALA A 317 7.82 9.19 -3.79
N PHE A 318 8.30 7.97 -4.06
CA PHE A 318 7.55 6.74 -3.90
C PHE A 318 8.28 5.78 -2.95
N VAL A 319 7.56 5.30 -1.95
CA VAL A 319 7.99 4.27 -1.00
C VAL A 319 7.13 3.04 -1.24
N GLN A 320 7.77 1.95 -1.68
CA GLN A 320 7.12 0.64 -1.67
C GLN A 320 7.12 0.08 -0.25
N SER A 321 5.98 -0.43 0.18
CA SER A 321 5.85 -1.12 1.46
C SER A 321 4.79 -2.21 1.42
N GLU A 322 4.70 -2.99 2.49
CA GLU A 322 3.78 -4.12 2.59
C GLU A 322 2.78 -3.96 3.75
N TRP A 323 1.54 -4.43 3.53
CA TRP A 323 0.59 -4.66 4.61
C TRP A 323 0.36 -6.16 4.81
N TYR A 324 0.63 -6.61 6.03
CA TYR A 324 0.23 -7.92 6.53
C TYR A 324 -0.98 -7.72 7.43
N LEU A 325 -2.19 -7.67 6.87
CA LEU A 325 -3.37 -7.21 7.59
C LEU A 325 -3.64 -8.07 8.83
N GLY A 326 -3.83 -7.40 9.96
CA GLY A 326 -4.53 -7.95 11.11
C GLY A 326 -6.05 -7.73 10.99
N PRO A 327 -6.83 -8.19 11.98
CA PRO A 327 -8.26 -7.88 12.03
C PRO A 327 -8.53 -6.36 11.92
N GLN A 328 -9.71 -5.98 11.44
CA GLN A 328 -10.07 -4.57 11.27
C GLN A 328 -9.80 -3.75 12.54
N GLY A 329 -9.12 -2.61 12.37
CA GLY A 329 -8.72 -1.72 13.45
C GLY A 329 -7.69 -2.30 14.43
N GLN A 330 -7.03 -3.40 14.09
CA GLN A 330 -5.90 -3.95 14.83
C GLN A 330 -4.57 -3.68 14.11
N PRO A 331 -3.43 -3.80 14.79
CA PRO A 331 -2.12 -3.76 14.15
C PRO A 331 -1.95 -4.87 13.12
N ALA A 332 -1.02 -4.65 12.19
CA ALA A 332 -0.58 -5.65 11.23
C ALA A 332 -0.21 -6.98 11.93
N SER A 333 -0.49 -8.10 11.28
CA SER A 333 -0.22 -9.43 11.79
C SER A 333 1.27 -9.75 11.74
N LEU A 334 1.94 -9.69 12.90
CA LEU A 334 3.33 -10.14 13.04
C LEU A 334 3.50 -11.61 12.63
N THR A 335 2.51 -12.46 12.86
CA THR A 335 2.57 -13.87 12.45
C THR A 335 2.67 -14.02 10.93
N LYS A 336 1.89 -13.24 10.17
CA LYS A 336 1.98 -13.22 8.71
C LYS A 336 3.33 -12.65 8.25
N ALA A 337 3.74 -11.52 8.82
CA ALA A 337 5.01 -10.85 8.47
C ALA A 337 6.24 -11.72 8.79
N ALA A 338 6.20 -12.51 9.87
CA ALA A 338 7.31 -13.35 10.31
C ALA A 338 7.29 -14.77 9.70
N ALA A 339 6.37 -15.06 8.78
CA ALA A 339 6.35 -16.35 8.12
C ALA A 339 7.62 -16.56 7.28
N ALA A 340 8.07 -17.80 7.13
CA ALA A 340 9.30 -18.11 6.36
C ALA A 340 9.18 -17.72 4.87
N ALA A 341 7.96 -17.72 4.34
CA ALA A 341 7.61 -17.16 3.06
C ALA A 341 6.49 -16.14 3.30
N PRO A 342 6.84 -14.89 3.65
CA PRO A 342 5.85 -13.89 3.98
C PRO A 342 5.03 -13.57 2.73
N ALA A 343 3.71 -13.58 2.89
CA ALA A 343 2.75 -13.27 1.83
C ALA A 343 1.93 -12.07 2.29
N PRO A 344 2.32 -10.84 1.90
CA PRO A 344 1.55 -9.66 2.26
C PRO A 344 0.20 -9.65 1.56
N ASP A 345 -0.79 -9.12 2.26
CA ASP A 345 -2.13 -8.89 1.73
C ASP A 345 -2.09 -7.79 0.68
N PHE A 346 -1.33 -6.72 0.95
CA PHE A 346 -1.04 -5.64 0.00
C PHE A 346 0.45 -5.36 -0.12
N VAL A 347 0.88 -4.99 -1.33
CA VAL A 347 2.09 -4.21 -1.56
C VAL A 347 1.64 -2.89 -2.15
N VAL A 348 2.16 -1.78 -1.67
CA VAL A 348 1.58 -0.46 -1.93
C VAL A 348 2.67 0.56 -2.22
N TRP A 349 2.29 1.61 -2.94
CA TRP A 349 3.05 2.85 -3.03
C TRP A 349 2.52 3.81 -1.98
N ASN A 350 3.40 4.39 -1.17
CA ASN A 350 3.10 5.40 -0.14
C ASN A 350 1.97 5.00 0.83
N GLY A 351 1.97 3.75 1.27
CA GLY A 351 1.17 3.28 2.41
C GLY A 351 -0.31 2.97 2.15
N VAL A 352 -0.88 3.31 0.99
CA VAL A 352 -2.30 3.04 0.67
C VAL A 352 -2.42 2.26 -0.63
N ALA A 353 -3.17 1.16 -0.60
CA ALA A 353 -3.41 0.32 -1.77
C ALA A 353 -4.18 1.09 -2.85
N ASN A 354 -3.69 1.02 -4.11
CA ASN A 354 -4.29 1.62 -5.31
C ASN A 354 -4.48 3.14 -5.30
N GLN A 355 -3.95 3.88 -4.32
CA GLN A 355 -4.22 5.33 -4.24
C GLN A 355 -3.80 6.12 -5.48
N TYR A 356 -2.75 5.67 -6.19
CA TYR A 356 -2.27 6.31 -7.43
C TYR A 356 -2.85 5.70 -8.71
N LEU A 357 -3.61 4.61 -8.60
CA LEU A 357 -4.51 4.16 -9.65
C LEU A 357 -5.77 5.05 -9.62
N ASP A 358 -6.33 5.23 -8.42
CA ASP A 358 -7.52 6.04 -8.20
C ASP A 358 -7.25 7.54 -8.42
N ASN A 359 -6.02 7.98 -8.16
CA ASN A 359 -5.58 9.36 -8.30
C ASN A 359 -4.27 9.42 -9.11
N PRO A 360 -4.35 9.37 -10.46
CA PRO A 360 -3.17 9.41 -11.32
C PRO A 360 -2.28 10.63 -11.06
N VAL A 361 -0.97 10.41 -11.12
CA VAL A 361 0.07 11.43 -10.95
C VAL A 361 0.19 12.24 -12.24
N ALA A 362 -0.31 13.48 -12.21
CA ALA A 362 -0.31 14.35 -13.39
C ALA A 362 1.10 14.89 -13.71
N VAL A 363 1.44 14.85 -15.01
CA VAL A 363 2.71 15.33 -15.60
C VAL A 363 2.44 15.89 -16.99
N GLY A 364 3.27 16.83 -17.45
CA GLY A 364 3.20 17.32 -18.83
C GLY A 364 3.82 16.35 -19.83
N THR A 365 3.30 16.35 -21.05
CA THR A 365 3.85 15.55 -22.15
C THR A 365 5.26 16.00 -22.49
N GLY A 366 6.19 15.04 -22.55
CA GLY A 366 7.61 15.28 -22.80
C GLY A 366 8.36 15.95 -21.65
N GLU A 367 7.73 16.17 -20.49
CA GLU A 367 8.42 16.69 -19.32
C GLU A 367 9.43 15.67 -18.80
N ARG A 368 10.59 16.18 -18.38
CA ARG A 368 11.59 15.37 -17.70
C ARG A 368 11.17 15.20 -16.26
N VAL A 369 10.86 13.96 -15.90
CA VAL A 369 10.41 13.56 -14.57
C VAL A 369 11.56 12.91 -13.81
N ARG A 370 11.71 13.24 -12.53
CA ARG A 370 12.53 12.48 -11.57
C ARG A 370 11.66 11.84 -10.52
N VAL A 371 11.95 10.58 -10.22
CA VAL A 371 11.35 9.88 -9.08
C VAL A 371 12.45 9.42 -8.11
N PHE A 372 12.21 9.65 -6.83
CA PHE A 372 12.95 9.04 -5.73
C PHE A 372 12.17 7.82 -5.29
N VAL A 373 12.74 6.63 -5.44
CA VAL A 373 12.07 5.37 -5.12
C VAL A 373 12.81 4.69 -3.99
N LEU A 374 12.09 4.30 -2.94
CA LEU A 374 12.60 3.50 -1.84
C LEU A 374 11.77 2.22 -1.73
N ASN A 375 12.41 1.06 -1.64
CA ASN A 375 11.73 -0.13 -1.16
C ASN A 375 11.93 -0.25 0.36
N ALA A 376 10.96 0.18 1.16
CA ALA A 376 11.04 0.07 2.61
C ALA A 376 10.83 -1.38 3.09
N GLY A 377 10.10 -2.19 2.32
CA GLY A 377 9.81 -3.58 2.66
C GLY A 377 8.65 -3.72 3.67
N PRO A 378 8.77 -4.62 4.67
CA PRO A 378 10.02 -5.18 5.20
C PRO A 378 10.61 -6.40 4.47
N SER A 379 9.95 -7.02 3.49
CA SER A 379 10.37 -8.35 3.01
C SER A 379 10.31 -8.59 1.51
N ILE A 380 9.52 -7.84 0.76
CA ILE A 380 9.28 -8.06 -0.66
C ILE A 380 10.20 -7.17 -1.50
N ASP A 381 10.97 -7.78 -2.40
CA ASP A 381 11.76 -7.06 -3.40
C ASP A 381 10.84 -6.27 -4.35
N SER A 382 11.29 -5.09 -4.75
CA SER A 382 10.70 -4.31 -5.83
C SER A 382 11.47 -4.53 -7.12
N SER A 383 10.75 -4.49 -8.24
CA SER A 383 11.35 -4.23 -9.55
C SER A 383 10.63 -3.04 -10.14
N TYR A 384 11.01 -1.83 -9.71
CA TYR A 384 10.29 -0.61 -10.08
C TYR A 384 10.35 -0.40 -11.60
N HIS A 385 9.18 -0.25 -12.20
CA HIS A 385 9.01 -0.11 -13.64
C HIS A 385 7.88 0.89 -13.94
N VAL A 386 8.07 1.69 -14.99
CA VAL A 386 7.00 2.51 -15.58
C VAL A 386 6.78 2.03 -16.99
N VAL A 387 5.60 1.45 -17.24
CA VAL A 387 5.21 0.91 -18.53
C VAL A 387 5.11 2.04 -19.55
N GLY A 388 5.62 1.82 -20.76
CA GLY A 388 5.53 2.79 -21.86
C GLY A 388 6.68 3.80 -21.93
N THR A 389 7.62 3.78 -20.98
CA THR A 389 8.81 4.66 -21.00
C THR A 389 10.11 3.89 -20.72
N ILE A 390 11.24 4.60 -20.81
CA ILE A 390 12.60 4.09 -20.58
C ILE A 390 13.29 5.04 -19.59
N PHE A 391 13.96 4.46 -18.60
CA PHE A 391 14.76 5.23 -17.66
C PHE A 391 16.04 5.71 -18.35
N SER A 392 16.10 7.02 -18.57
CA SER A 392 17.21 7.73 -19.21
C SER A 392 18.39 7.97 -18.25
N SER A 393 18.11 7.94 -16.95
CA SER A 393 19.07 8.09 -15.86
C SER A 393 18.64 7.24 -14.67
N VAL A 394 19.59 6.55 -14.04
CA VAL A 394 19.38 5.76 -12.82
C VAL A 394 20.59 5.92 -11.91
N ILE A 395 20.36 6.28 -10.65
CA ILE A 395 21.34 6.19 -9.57
C ILE A 395 20.79 5.19 -8.56
N LYS A 396 21.36 3.99 -8.48
CA LYS A 396 20.99 2.95 -7.50
C LYS A 396 22.20 2.66 -6.62
N GLU A 397 22.08 2.87 -5.31
CA GLU A 397 23.14 2.55 -4.34
C GLU A 397 24.53 3.12 -4.76
N GLY A 398 24.55 4.31 -5.35
CA GLY A 398 25.77 4.98 -5.86
C GLY A 398 26.25 4.55 -7.25
N ILE A 399 25.64 3.53 -7.87
CA ILE A 399 25.94 3.10 -9.26
C ILE A 399 25.05 3.88 -10.23
N ARG A 400 25.67 4.43 -11.28
CA ARG A 400 25.02 5.40 -12.18
C ARG A 400 24.90 4.90 -13.61
N LEU A 401 23.72 5.09 -14.18
CA LEU A 401 23.45 5.21 -15.60
C LEU A 401 23.12 6.68 -15.86
N ASP A 402 23.96 7.39 -16.62
CA ASP A 402 23.73 8.80 -16.92
C ASP A 402 23.23 8.99 -18.36
N ILE A 403 22.41 10.02 -18.57
CA ILE A 403 22.02 10.46 -19.91
C ILE A 403 23.25 10.81 -20.76
N GLY A 404 23.23 10.46 -22.05
CA GLY A 404 24.35 10.72 -22.96
C GLY A 404 25.56 9.80 -22.77
N ASN A 405 25.40 8.70 -22.04
CA ASN A 405 26.45 7.68 -21.90
C ASN A 405 26.89 7.10 -23.26
N PRO A 406 28.14 6.61 -23.39
CA PRO A 406 28.62 6.00 -24.63
C PRO A 406 27.78 4.78 -25.01
N GLY A 407 27.07 4.86 -26.14
CA GLY A 407 26.17 3.80 -26.61
C GLY A 407 24.69 4.06 -26.36
N ASN A 408 24.33 5.15 -25.67
CA ASN A 408 22.94 5.55 -25.40
C ASN A 408 22.14 4.45 -24.71
N PHE A 409 22.74 3.80 -23.72
CA PHE A 409 22.09 2.78 -22.91
C PHE A 409 21.00 3.41 -22.03
N GLY A 410 19.90 2.68 -21.85
CA GLY A 410 18.79 3.00 -20.94
C GLY A 410 18.54 1.84 -19.97
N SER A 411 17.70 2.06 -18.95
CA SER A 411 17.19 0.98 -18.09
C SER A 411 15.68 0.83 -18.25
N GLN A 412 15.21 -0.41 -18.15
CA GLN A 412 13.77 -0.72 -18.19
C GLN A 412 13.14 -0.78 -16.80
N ALA A 413 13.91 -1.19 -15.79
CA ALA A 413 13.45 -1.41 -14.43
C ALA A 413 14.61 -1.24 -13.45
N VAL A 414 14.31 -0.99 -12.19
CA VAL A 414 15.30 -0.96 -11.10
C VAL A 414 14.90 -1.96 -10.04
N ASP A 415 15.71 -3.00 -9.88
CA ASP A 415 15.58 -3.96 -8.80
C ASP A 415 15.99 -3.30 -7.47
N LEU A 416 15.12 -3.38 -6.45
CA LEU A 416 15.37 -2.82 -5.12
C LEU A 416 14.98 -3.88 -4.07
N SER A 417 15.96 -4.42 -3.36
CA SER A 417 15.68 -5.18 -2.14
C SER A 417 15.18 -4.28 -1.01
N PRO A 418 14.57 -4.83 0.06
CA PRO A 418 14.21 -4.03 1.22
C PRO A 418 15.41 -3.18 1.71
N ALA A 419 15.11 -1.93 2.07
CA ALA A 419 16.05 -0.86 2.40
C ALA A 419 16.89 -0.27 1.25
N GLN A 420 16.70 -0.69 -0.01
CA GLN A 420 17.40 -0.08 -1.15
C GLN A 420 16.59 1.05 -1.79
N GLY A 421 17.31 2.06 -2.28
CA GLY A 421 16.72 3.21 -2.95
C GLY A 421 17.37 3.54 -4.30
N ALA A 422 16.63 4.30 -5.12
CA ALA A 422 17.13 4.80 -6.40
C ALA A 422 16.57 6.19 -6.74
N ILE A 423 17.36 6.94 -7.51
CA ILE A 423 16.95 8.18 -8.19
C ILE A 423 16.83 7.84 -9.66
N ILE A 424 15.66 8.02 -10.25
CA ILE A 424 15.35 7.57 -11.61
C ILE A 424 14.78 8.75 -12.40
N GLU A 425 15.21 8.93 -13.65
CA GLU A 425 14.70 9.99 -14.51
C GLU A 425 14.27 9.45 -15.87
N PHE A 426 13.13 9.94 -16.36
CA PHE A 426 12.52 9.53 -17.62
C PHE A 426 11.61 10.64 -18.16
N GLU A 427 11.12 10.44 -19.38
CA GLU A 427 10.15 11.31 -20.05
C GLU A 427 8.96 10.48 -20.50
N MET A 428 7.78 11.09 -20.60
CA MET A 428 6.58 10.48 -21.19
C MET A 428 6.31 11.17 -22.52
N PRO A 429 6.75 10.59 -23.66
CA PRO A 429 6.84 11.33 -24.92
C PRO A 429 5.48 11.62 -25.57
N GLU A 430 4.42 10.91 -25.17
CA GLU A 430 3.08 11.02 -25.73
C GLU A 430 2.08 11.24 -24.58
N ASP A 431 0.93 11.83 -24.92
CA ASP A 431 -0.20 11.91 -24.00
C ASP A 431 -0.70 10.49 -23.69
N GLY A 432 -1.13 10.26 -22.45
CA GLY A 432 -1.63 8.94 -22.07
C GLY A 432 -1.42 8.58 -20.61
N LEU A 433 -1.74 7.32 -20.31
CA LEU A 433 -1.57 6.73 -18.98
C LEU A 433 -0.37 5.78 -19.00
N TYR A 434 0.55 5.99 -18.06
CA TYR A 434 1.78 5.22 -17.90
C TYR A 434 1.76 4.49 -16.56
N PRO A 435 1.45 3.17 -16.55
CA PRO A 435 1.42 2.37 -15.33
C PRO A 435 2.77 2.33 -14.59
N MET A 436 2.75 2.74 -13.32
CA MET A 436 3.82 2.56 -12.35
C MET A 436 3.57 1.27 -11.56
N VAL A 437 4.51 0.33 -11.65
CA VAL A 437 4.39 -1.00 -11.06
C VAL A 437 5.67 -1.46 -10.39
N THR A 438 5.53 -2.45 -9.51
CA THR A 438 6.62 -3.40 -9.26
C THR A 438 6.46 -4.58 -10.20
N HIS A 439 7.52 -4.91 -10.93
CA HIS A 439 7.52 -6.03 -11.87
C HIS A 439 7.56 -7.40 -11.16
N ALA A 440 7.55 -7.42 -9.82
CA ALA A 440 7.06 -8.55 -9.04
C ALA A 440 5.53 -8.66 -9.21
N PHE A 441 5.11 -9.09 -10.40
CA PHE A 441 3.80 -8.78 -10.98
C PHE A 441 2.58 -9.33 -10.22
N ASN A 442 2.79 -10.30 -9.33
CA ASN A 442 1.76 -10.79 -8.40
C ASN A 442 1.17 -9.67 -7.51
N PHE A 443 1.89 -8.55 -7.36
CA PHE A 443 1.52 -7.47 -6.46
C PHE A 443 0.85 -6.27 -7.13
N VAL A 444 0.83 -6.20 -8.47
CA VAL A 444 0.24 -5.06 -9.19
C VAL A 444 -1.24 -4.92 -8.88
N GLY A 445 -2.01 -6.00 -9.01
CA GLY A 445 -3.43 -6.04 -8.60
C GLY A 445 -3.66 -6.06 -7.09
N ARG A 446 -2.60 -6.05 -6.28
CA ARG A 446 -2.65 -6.09 -4.82
C ARG A 446 -2.21 -4.77 -4.18
N GLY A 447 -2.48 -3.65 -4.84
CA GLY A 447 -2.23 -2.31 -4.31
C GLY A 447 -1.05 -1.58 -4.93
N ALA A 448 -0.16 -2.27 -5.65
CA ALA A 448 1.10 -1.72 -6.18
C ALA A 448 0.98 -1.23 -7.63
N LEU A 449 -0.24 -0.86 -8.04
CA LEU A 449 -0.50 -0.18 -9.31
C LEU A 449 -0.70 1.32 -9.04
N GLY A 450 0.04 2.13 -9.77
CA GLY A 450 -0.20 3.57 -9.90
C GLY A 450 -0.20 3.98 -11.38
N LEU A 451 -0.68 5.17 -11.68
CA LEU A 451 -0.65 5.73 -13.03
C LEU A 451 0.06 7.08 -12.99
N PHE A 452 0.97 7.33 -13.93
CA PHE A 452 1.24 8.69 -14.38
C PHE A 452 0.26 9.04 -15.49
N GLN A 453 -0.26 10.26 -15.48
CA GLN A 453 -1.10 10.81 -16.54
C GLN A 453 -0.35 11.94 -17.23
N ALA A 454 0.18 11.66 -18.42
CA ALA A 454 0.84 12.64 -19.27
C ALA A 454 -0.19 13.40 -20.10
N GLY A 455 -0.10 14.73 -20.09
CA GLY A 455 -1.02 15.59 -20.83
C GLY A 455 -2.45 15.46 -20.31
N ASP A 456 -3.43 15.35 -21.20
CA ASP A 456 -4.82 15.13 -20.80
C ASP A 456 -5.16 13.65 -20.56
N GLY A 457 -4.21 12.74 -20.81
CA GLY A 457 -4.36 11.30 -20.65
C GLY A 457 -4.99 10.59 -21.85
N ASP A 458 -5.34 11.29 -22.93
CA ASP A 458 -5.87 10.70 -24.16
C ASP A 458 -4.76 10.55 -25.23
N PRO A 459 -4.34 9.31 -25.56
CA PRO A 459 -3.29 9.08 -26.56
C PRO A 459 -3.73 9.34 -28.00
N LEU A 460 -5.01 9.63 -28.26
CA LEU A 460 -5.57 9.78 -29.61
C LEU A 460 -5.72 11.22 -30.10
N ASN A 461 -5.29 12.21 -29.31
CA ASN A 461 -5.40 13.63 -29.66
C ASN A 461 -4.52 14.07 -30.84
#